data_AF-A0A1V9YWD0-F1
#
_entry.id   AF-A0A1V9YWD0-F1
#
_cell.length_a   1.000
_cell.length_b   1.000
_cell.length_c   1.000
_cell.angle_alpha   90.00
_cell.angle_beta   90.00
_cell.angle_gamma   90.00
#
_symmetry.space_group_name_H-M   'P 1'
#
loop_
_entity.id
_entity.type
_entity.pdbx_description
1 polymer ?
#
loop_
_entity_poly.entity_id
_entity_poly.type
_entity_poly.pdbx_seq_one_letter_code
_entity_poly.pdbx_strand_id
1 'polypeptide(L)'
;MSTEHSIIRASGPWENIPLYGKGVLNASANAERSNGNLVVPGYTISDCYGILICLIIAPIGIIFYIVFMIYMLPIFIILRIYIAMLSSPKPRIDRGCFFQLFSFILFLICFPLILLVFIYLFLTLIVITLPASIIYSFLSCNICNFCKNMTVLKESRKLGHWSWNDILVTIIGQINRQGVLKLLLHFPCVCIVVPILKYVFVVNPLLYKLSEKFTNQWTASIPLNDATIVSSLIKSVSWTIEDDATRFDIRDDDFSANYPFPPANFDHEPRPVVGIQVMSIVNFTYSIHNIHNVNVRSTTAKRGIFRVPLYFYNPFHIMTGYVEVNLQHQSALEHPMWCITGNNHLGNQFYKNANLLFWKYAPEVASDLQNEPLNA
;
A
#
# COMPACT_ATOMS: atom_id res chain seq x y z
N MET A 1 32.80 -12.98 -15.53
CA MET A 1 33.21 -11.78 -14.76
C MET A 1 32.24 -11.64 -13.60
N SER A 2 32.71 -11.87 -12.38
CA SER A 2 31.93 -11.78 -11.15
C SER A 2 31.49 -10.34 -10.92
N THR A 3 30.18 -10.09 -10.93
CA THR A 3 29.62 -8.81 -10.52
C THR A 3 29.76 -8.70 -9.00
N GLU A 4 30.83 -8.05 -8.55
CA GLU A 4 30.89 -7.58 -7.16
C GLU A 4 29.66 -6.69 -6.90
N HIS A 5 28.79 -7.18 -6.03
CA HIS A 5 27.75 -6.37 -5.43
C HIS A 5 28.47 -5.31 -4.58
N SER A 6 28.43 -4.06 -5.02
CA SER A 6 28.92 -2.95 -4.21
C SER A 6 28.11 -2.95 -2.91
N ILE A 7 28.78 -3.16 -1.79
CA ILE A 7 28.20 -3.15 -0.44
C ILE A 7 28.40 -1.74 0.12
N ILE A 8 27.39 -1.15 0.75
CA ILE A 8 27.60 0.06 1.56
C ILE A 8 28.25 -0.42 2.85
N ARG A 9 29.48 0.02 3.12
CA ARG A 9 30.08 -0.08 4.45
C ARG A 9 29.40 0.93 5.38
N ALA A 10 28.24 0.56 5.91
CA ALA A 10 27.64 1.26 7.03
C ALA A 10 28.26 0.74 8.33
N SER A 11 28.53 1.61 9.29
CA SER A 11 29.08 1.22 10.59
C SER A 11 28.07 0.41 11.41
N GLY A 12 28.53 -0.58 12.17
CA GLY A 12 27.70 -1.41 13.04
C GLY A 12 27.25 -2.73 12.37
N PRO A 13 26.16 -3.38 12.81
CA PRO A 13 25.68 -4.65 12.24
C PRO A 13 25.19 -4.54 10.77
N TRP A 14 25.36 -3.38 10.15
CA TRP A 14 24.83 -2.96 8.85
C TRP A 14 25.89 -3.00 7.73
N GLU A 15 27.06 -3.58 8.00
CA GLU A 15 28.25 -3.53 7.13
C GLU A 15 28.07 -4.23 5.78
N ASN A 16 27.00 -5.03 5.61
CA ASN A 16 26.73 -5.88 4.44
C ASN A 16 25.35 -5.68 3.81
N ILE A 17 24.81 -4.46 3.78
CA ILE A 17 23.55 -4.21 3.05
C ILE A 17 23.87 -4.17 1.54
N PRO A 18 23.22 -5.02 0.71
CA PRO A 18 23.39 -4.94 -0.74
C PRO A 18 22.90 -3.57 -1.24
N LEU A 19 23.71 -2.85 -2.04
CA LEU A 19 23.20 -1.68 -2.78
C LEU A 19 22.10 -2.16 -3.72
N TYR A 20 20.84 -1.96 -3.31
CA TYR A 20 19.68 -2.24 -4.14
C TYR A 20 19.52 -1.18 -5.23
N GLY A 21 20.29 -1.30 -6.30
CA GLY A 21 19.99 -0.72 -7.61
C GLY A 21 21.17 -0.03 -8.28
N LYS A 22 21.41 -0.40 -9.53
CA LYS A 22 22.33 0.26 -10.45
C LYS A 22 21.48 0.89 -11.55
N GLY A 23 21.28 2.19 -11.46
CA GLY A 23 20.68 2.97 -12.54
C GLY A 23 20.35 4.37 -12.06
N VAL A 24 20.93 5.34 -12.74
CA VAL A 24 20.49 6.73 -12.70
C VAL A 24 19.71 6.92 -13.98
N LEU A 25 18.47 7.40 -13.87
CA LEU A 25 17.67 7.75 -15.02
C LEU A 25 18.23 9.01 -15.67
N ASN A 26 18.19 9.09 -17.00
CA ASN A 26 18.46 10.32 -17.74
C ASN A 26 17.26 11.27 -17.62
N ALA A 27 16.96 11.72 -16.40
CA ALA A 27 15.90 12.68 -16.14
C ALA A 27 16.41 14.12 -16.34
N SER A 28 15.52 15.00 -16.80
CA SER A 28 15.84 16.42 -16.89
C SER A 28 15.71 17.05 -15.50
N ALA A 29 16.83 17.47 -14.91
CA ALA A 29 16.83 18.28 -13.68
C ALA A 29 16.04 19.60 -13.84
N ASN A 30 15.73 19.99 -15.08
CA ASN A 30 15.05 21.23 -15.45
C ASN A 30 13.56 21.04 -15.79
N ALA A 31 13.01 19.81 -15.71
CA ALA A 31 11.58 19.61 -15.92
C ALA A 31 10.79 20.26 -14.77
N GLU A 32 9.79 21.08 -15.10
CA GLU A 32 8.99 21.79 -14.12
C GLU A 32 8.28 20.83 -13.17
N ARG A 33 8.40 21.09 -11.86
CA ARG A 33 7.66 20.37 -10.84
C ARG A 33 6.19 20.76 -10.93
N SER A 34 5.32 19.80 -11.21
CA SER A 34 3.87 19.98 -11.22
C SER A 34 3.26 19.40 -9.95
N ASN A 35 2.37 20.14 -9.29
CA ASN A 35 1.53 19.65 -8.20
C ASN A 35 0.40 18.73 -8.68
N GLY A 36 0.27 18.56 -10.00
CA GLY A 36 -0.75 17.75 -10.65
C GLY A 36 -2.10 18.44 -10.84
N ASN A 37 -3.13 17.64 -11.09
CA ASN A 37 -4.47 18.11 -11.50
C ASN A 37 -5.59 17.64 -10.55
N LEU A 38 -5.24 17.21 -9.33
CA LEU A 38 -6.20 16.80 -8.32
C LEU A 38 -6.97 18.02 -7.79
N VAL A 39 -8.26 18.07 -8.11
CA VAL A 39 -9.22 19.07 -7.60
C VAL A 39 -10.40 18.34 -7.00
N VAL A 40 -10.83 18.77 -5.81
CA VAL A 40 -12.01 18.22 -5.14
C VAL A 40 -13.24 19.02 -5.60
N PRO A 41 -14.14 18.43 -6.40
CA PRO A 41 -15.37 19.10 -6.82
C PRO A 41 -16.36 19.22 -5.65
N GLY A 42 -17.43 19.99 -5.82
CA GLY A 42 -18.56 20.00 -4.89
C GLY A 42 -19.32 18.66 -4.84
N TYR A 43 -20.16 18.48 -3.82
CA TYR A 43 -20.99 17.28 -3.67
C TYR A 43 -21.90 17.06 -4.88
N THR A 44 -21.95 15.82 -5.34
CA THR A 44 -22.77 15.40 -6.49
C THR A 44 -23.95 14.53 -6.05
N ILE A 45 -24.97 14.41 -6.90
CA ILE A 45 -26.09 13.48 -6.67
C ILE A 45 -25.57 12.03 -6.53
N SER A 46 -24.53 11.67 -7.29
CA SER A 46 -23.88 10.37 -7.17
C SER A 46 -23.17 10.16 -5.83
N ASP A 47 -22.68 11.21 -5.17
CA ASP A 47 -22.16 11.11 -3.79
C ASP A 47 -23.30 10.81 -2.81
N CYS A 48 -24.43 11.54 -2.90
CA CYS A 48 -25.61 11.30 -2.06
C CYS A 48 -26.15 9.87 -2.24
N TYR A 49 -26.19 9.39 -3.49
CA TYR A 49 -26.62 8.02 -3.77
C TYR A 49 -25.63 6.98 -3.20
N GLY A 50 -24.32 7.21 -3.32
CA GLY A 50 -23.30 6.36 -2.69
C GLY A 50 -23.44 6.32 -1.17
N ILE A 51 -23.71 7.46 -0.52
CA ILE A 51 -23.99 7.52 0.93
C ILE A 51 -25.21 6.66 1.28
N LEU A 52 -26.29 6.74 0.49
CA LEU A 52 -27.48 5.93 0.71
C LEU A 52 -27.17 4.42 0.64
N ILE A 53 -26.37 3.98 -0.34
CA ILE A 53 -25.89 2.59 -0.42
C ILE A 53 -25.13 2.21 0.86
N CYS A 54 -24.21 3.07 1.31
CA CYS A 54 -23.43 2.83 2.52
C CYS A 54 -24.29 2.78 3.79
N LEU A 55 -25.37 3.55 3.89
CA LEU A 55 -26.30 3.49 5.02
C LEU A 55 -26.98 2.12 5.13
N ILE A 56 -27.25 1.44 4.01
CA ILE A 56 -27.80 0.08 3.98
C ILE A 56 -26.75 -0.94 4.39
N ILE A 57 -25.50 -0.76 3.96
CA ILE A 57 -24.38 -1.67 4.25
C ILE A 57 -23.88 -1.53 5.69
N ALA A 58 -23.91 -0.33 6.26
CA ALA A 58 -23.28 0.00 7.53
C ALA A 58 -23.70 -0.90 8.71
N PRO A 59 -24.99 -1.23 8.94
CA PRO A 59 -25.38 -2.12 10.02
C PRO A 59 -24.72 -3.50 9.93
N ILE A 60 -24.66 -4.07 8.72
CA ILE A 60 -24.01 -5.36 8.45
C ILE A 60 -22.50 -5.21 8.66
N GLY A 61 -21.91 -4.13 8.13
CA GLY A 61 -20.49 -3.82 8.28
C GLY A 61 -20.04 -3.73 9.74
N ILE A 62 -20.81 -3.05 10.60
CA ILE A 62 -20.50 -2.90 12.03
C ILE A 62 -20.48 -4.25 12.73
N ILE A 63 -21.49 -5.10 12.49
CA ILE A 63 -21.56 -6.44 13.10
C ILE A 63 -20.34 -7.28 12.66
N PHE A 64 -20.07 -7.31 11.36
CA PHE A 64 -18.93 -8.06 10.83
C PHE A 64 -17.61 -7.50 11.35
N TYR A 65 -17.49 -6.18 11.54
CA TYR A 65 -16.28 -5.54 12.06
C TYR A 65 -15.94 -6.05 13.46
N ILE A 66 -16.93 -6.08 14.34
CA ILE A 66 -16.76 -6.54 15.72
C ILE A 66 -16.40 -8.04 15.74
N VAL A 67 -17.11 -8.86 14.96
CA VAL A 67 -16.83 -10.30 14.85
C VAL A 67 -15.41 -10.54 14.33
N PHE A 68 -15.00 -9.81 13.30
CA PHE A 68 -13.67 -9.93 12.71
C PHE A 68 -12.59 -9.54 13.72
N MET A 69 -12.78 -8.43 14.44
CA MET A 69 -11.86 -7.98 15.48
C MET A 69 -11.70 -9.03 16.59
N ILE A 70 -12.80 -9.60 17.11
CA ILE A 70 -12.74 -10.61 18.18
C ILE A 70 -11.99 -11.87 17.71
N TYR A 71 -12.27 -12.34 16.50
CA TYR A 71 -11.65 -13.56 15.98
C TYR A 71 -10.17 -13.36 15.59
N MET A 72 -9.79 -12.17 15.13
CA MET A 72 -8.40 -11.87 14.77
C MET A 72 -7.48 -11.78 15.98
N LEU A 73 -7.99 -11.49 17.19
CA LEU A 73 -7.19 -11.39 18.40
C LEU A 73 -6.35 -12.65 18.70
N PRO A 74 -6.93 -13.87 18.81
CA PRO A 74 -6.13 -15.08 19.04
C PRO A 74 -5.14 -15.35 17.90
N ILE A 75 -5.51 -15.07 16.64
CA ILE A 75 -4.63 -15.23 15.48
C ILE A 75 -3.40 -14.31 15.61
N PHE A 76 -3.61 -13.04 15.95
CA PHE A 76 -2.51 -12.08 16.11
C PHE A 76 -1.64 -12.38 17.33
N ILE A 77 -2.20 -12.95 18.40
CA ILE A 77 -1.42 -13.45 19.53
C ILE A 77 -0.53 -14.61 19.10
N ILE A 78 -1.05 -15.59 18.34
CA ILE A 78 -0.26 -16.70 17.79
C ILE A 78 0.88 -16.16 16.90
N LEU A 79 0.60 -15.19 16.03
CA LEU A 79 1.61 -14.53 15.21
C LEU A 79 2.66 -13.81 16.06
N ARG A 80 2.26 -13.15 17.13
CA ARG A 80 3.19 -12.49 18.06
C ARG A 80 4.10 -13.48 18.77
N ILE A 81 3.58 -14.65 19.15
CA ILE A 81 4.38 -15.75 19.71
C ILE A 81 5.37 -16.25 18.66
N TYR A 82 4.93 -16.47 17.43
CA TYR A 82 5.81 -16.87 16.32
C TYR A 82 6.95 -15.85 16.10
N ILE A 83 6.63 -14.56 16.12
CA ILE A 83 7.63 -13.47 16.02
C ILE A 83 8.68 -13.56 17.12
N ALA A 84 8.28 -13.87 18.36
CA ALA A 84 9.20 -13.98 19.49
C ALA A 84 10.21 -15.13 19.34
N MET A 85 9.96 -16.08 18.44
CA MET A 85 10.87 -17.18 18.12
C MET A 85 11.84 -16.84 16.97
N LEU A 86 11.68 -15.69 16.32
CA LEU A 86 12.54 -15.24 15.23
C LEU A 86 13.70 -14.41 15.77
N SER A 87 14.85 -14.47 15.10
CA SER A 87 15.96 -13.54 15.35
C SER A 87 15.55 -12.11 14.98
N SER A 88 16.02 -11.12 15.74
CA SER A 88 15.91 -9.69 15.41
C SER A 88 17.31 -9.08 15.32
N PRO A 89 17.60 -8.25 14.30
CA PRO A 89 16.73 -7.93 13.17
C PRO A 89 16.76 -9.02 12.08
N LYS A 90 15.71 -9.09 11.23
CA LYS A 90 15.60 -10.09 10.15
C LYS A 90 14.95 -9.48 8.90
N PRO A 91 15.71 -9.30 7.79
CA PRO A 91 15.17 -8.74 6.55
C PRO A 91 14.06 -9.60 5.93
N ARG A 92 14.21 -10.92 5.99
CA ARG A 92 13.31 -11.89 5.35
C ARG A 92 13.04 -13.08 6.25
N ILE A 93 11.80 -13.54 6.29
CA ILE A 93 11.44 -14.81 6.94
C ILE A 93 11.77 -15.97 6.00
N ASP A 94 12.54 -16.94 6.50
CA ASP A 94 12.86 -18.17 5.79
C ASP A 94 11.62 -19.05 5.67
N ARG A 95 11.16 -19.28 4.44
CA ARG A 95 9.93 -20.03 4.15
C ARG A 95 10.14 -21.55 4.08
N GLY A 96 10.96 -22.08 4.99
CA GLY A 96 11.27 -23.50 5.10
C GLY A 96 10.12 -24.35 5.66
N CYS A 97 10.37 -25.63 5.92
CA CYS A 97 9.34 -26.60 6.33
C CYS A 97 8.53 -26.14 7.57
N PHE A 98 9.21 -25.63 8.60
CA PHE A 98 8.55 -25.12 9.80
C PHE A 98 7.59 -23.96 9.51
N PHE A 99 8.02 -22.99 8.70
CA PHE A 99 7.16 -21.88 8.27
C PHE A 99 5.97 -22.38 7.45
N GLN A 100 6.16 -23.33 6.53
CA GLN A 100 5.05 -23.87 5.73
C GLN A 100 4.02 -24.61 6.60
N LEU A 101 4.48 -25.41 7.57
CA LEU A 101 3.59 -26.07 8.51
C LEU A 101 2.82 -25.06 9.37
N PHE A 102 3.51 -24.05 9.92
CA PHE A 102 2.89 -22.96 10.67
C PHE A 102 1.86 -22.20 9.82
N SER A 103 2.25 -21.83 8.60
CA SER A 103 1.40 -21.13 7.64
C SER A 103 0.14 -21.92 7.29
N PHE A 104 0.27 -23.23 7.07
CA PHE A 104 -0.85 -24.11 6.78
C PHE A 104 -1.81 -24.25 7.97
N ILE A 105 -1.30 -24.47 9.17
CA ILE A 105 -2.13 -24.53 10.39
C ILE A 105 -2.88 -23.20 10.57
N LEU A 106 -2.18 -22.08 10.42
CA LEU A 106 -2.78 -20.76 10.54
C LEU A 106 -3.83 -20.50 9.44
N PHE A 107 -3.60 -20.98 8.22
CA PHE A 107 -4.59 -20.92 7.13
C PHE A 107 -5.88 -21.65 7.52
N LEU A 108 -5.79 -22.86 8.08
CA LEU A 108 -6.96 -23.62 8.53
C LEU A 108 -7.73 -22.87 9.63
N ILE A 109 -7.01 -22.25 10.58
CA ILE A 109 -7.61 -21.42 11.64
C ILE A 109 -8.27 -20.17 11.04
N CYS A 110 -7.66 -19.54 10.05
CA CYS A 110 -8.18 -18.33 9.40
C CYS A 110 -9.26 -18.62 8.35
N PHE A 111 -9.43 -19.86 7.92
CA PHE A 111 -10.34 -20.23 6.83
C PHE A 111 -11.79 -19.78 7.07
N PRO A 112 -12.38 -19.91 8.27
CA PRO A 112 -13.71 -19.36 8.55
C PRO A 112 -13.80 -17.85 8.35
N LEU A 113 -12.76 -17.09 8.71
CA LEU A 113 -12.71 -15.65 8.47
C LEU A 113 -12.56 -15.29 7.00
N ILE A 114 -11.73 -16.04 6.26
CA ILE A 114 -11.59 -15.84 4.82
C ILE A 114 -12.95 -16.06 4.14
N LEU A 115 -13.68 -17.11 4.52
CA LEU A 115 -15.03 -17.38 4.03
C LEU A 115 -16.00 -16.27 4.42
N LEU A 116 -15.92 -15.78 5.67
CA LEU A 116 -16.76 -14.68 6.16
C LEU A 116 -16.54 -13.39 5.36
N VAL A 117 -15.28 -13.04 5.06
CA VAL A 117 -14.93 -11.90 4.20
C VAL A 117 -15.47 -12.09 2.79
N PHE A 118 -15.32 -13.30 2.23
CA PHE A 118 -15.88 -13.60 0.91
C PHE A 118 -17.40 -13.41 0.87
N ILE A 119 -18.13 -13.96 1.86
CA ILE A 119 -19.58 -13.80 1.98
C ILE A 119 -19.96 -12.33 2.13
N TYR A 120 -19.27 -11.59 3.00
CA TYR A 120 -19.50 -10.16 3.22
C TYR A 120 -19.34 -9.36 1.93
N LEU A 121 -18.23 -9.56 1.21
CA LEU A 121 -17.94 -8.84 -0.03
C LEU A 121 -18.91 -9.24 -1.15
N PHE A 122 -19.29 -10.51 -1.23
CA PHE A 122 -20.30 -10.97 -2.18
C PHE A 122 -21.64 -10.27 -1.91
N LEU A 123 -22.12 -10.29 -0.66
CA LEU A 123 -23.37 -9.65 -0.28
C LEU A 123 -23.33 -8.13 -0.54
N THR A 124 -22.27 -7.45 -0.10
CA THR A 124 -22.21 -5.99 -0.16
C THR A 124 -21.90 -5.45 -1.55
N LEU A 125 -20.96 -6.06 -2.28
CA LEU A 125 -20.55 -5.58 -3.60
C LEU A 125 -21.46 -6.11 -4.71
N ILE A 126 -21.82 -7.40 -4.67
CA ILE A 126 -22.57 -8.03 -5.77
C ILE A 126 -24.08 -7.95 -5.53
N VAL A 127 -24.57 -8.22 -4.32
CA VAL A 127 -26.03 -8.24 -4.06
C VAL A 127 -26.57 -6.83 -3.82
N ILE A 128 -25.82 -5.94 -3.17
CA ILE A 128 -26.28 -4.57 -2.83
C ILE A 128 -25.71 -3.53 -3.81
N THR A 129 -24.39 -3.35 -3.84
CA THR A 129 -23.76 -2.22 -4.54
C THR A 129 -23.95 -2.29 -6.05
N LEU A 130 -23.75 -3.46 -6.67
CA LEU A 130 -23.84 -3.61 -8.12
C LEU A 130 -25.26 -3.31 -8.66
N PRO A 131 -26.35 -3.92 -8.15
CA PRO A 131 -27.71 -3.58 -8.57
C PRO A 131 -28.06 -2.11 -8.34
N ALA A 132 -27.71 -1.54 -7.17
CA ALA A 132 -27.92 -0.12 -6.90
C ALA A 132 -27.18 0.77 -7.92
N SER A 133 -25.92 0.41 -8.22
CA SER A 133 -25.12 1.14 -9.21
C SER A 133 -25.71 1.05 -10.61
N ILE A 134 -26.25 -0.11 -11.00
CA ILE A 134 -26.93 -0.31 -12.29
C ILE A 134 -28.19 0.57 -12.36
N ILE A 135 -29.04 0.54 -11.33
CA ILE A 135 -30.26 1.34 -11.26
C ILE A 135 -29.92 2.83 -11.42
N TYR A 136 -28.96 3.34 -10.66
CA TYR A 136 -28.51 4.71 -10.79
C TYR A 136 -27.96 5.01 -12.19
N SER A 137 -27.16 4.11 -12.77
CA SER A 137 -26.56 4.28 -14.09
C SER A 137 -27.61 4.41 -15.20
N PHE A 138 -28.71 3.65 -15.11
CA PHE A 138 -29.84 3.77 -16.02
C PHE A 138 -30.60 5.07 -15.82
N LEU A 139 -30.96 5.42 -14.57
CA LEU A 139 -31.74 6.62 -14.26
C LEU A 139 -30.99 7.93 -14.58
N SER A 140 -29.66 7.94 -14.41
CA SER A 140 -28.80 9.09 -14.70
C SER A 140 -28.24 9.11 -16.13
N CYS A 141 -28.58 8.10 -16.95
CA CYS A 141 -27.98 7.83 -18.26
C CYS A 141 -26.44 7.69 -18.22
N ASN A 142 -25.83 7.47 -17.04
CA ASN A 142 -24.39 7.30 -16.93
C ASN A 142 -23.90 5.96 -17.54
N ILE A 143 -24.81 5.02 -17.80
CA ILE A 143 -24.50 3.74 -18.46
C ILE A 143 -23.82 3.94 -19.82
N CYS A 144 -24.14 5.04 -20.52
CA CYS A 144 -23.49 5.41 -21.78
C CYS A 144 -21.97 5.66 -21.63
N ASN A 145 -21.49 6.00 -20.44
CA ASN A 145 -20.07 6.22 -20.15
C ASN A 145 -19.33 4.94 -19.75
N PHE A 146 -20.01 3.80 -19.60
CA PHE A 146 -19.41 2.58 -19.06
C PHE A 146 -18.18 2.13 -19.86
N CYS A 147 -18.27 2.05 -21.19
CA CYS A 147 -17.13 1.65 -22.03
C CYS A 147 -15.93 2.62 -21.89
N LYS A 148 -16.20 3.92 -21.78
CA LYS A 148 -15.16 4.94 -21.56
C LYS A 148 -14.49 4.75 -20.20
N ASN A 149 -15.29 4.55 -19.15
CA ASN A 149 -14.79 4.28 -17.80
C ASN A 149 -13.94 3.00 -17.74
N MET A 150 -14.39 1.93 -18.39
CA MET A 150 -13.65 0.67 -18.46
C MET A 150 -12.35 0.79 -19.26
N THR A 151 -12.28 1.72 -20.23
CA THR A 151 -11.06 2.02 -20.97
C THR A 151 -10.02 2.70 -20.07
N VAL A 152 -10.44 3.66 -19.24
CA VAL A 152 -9.54 4.32 -18.26
C VAL A 152 -8.97 3.31 -17.27
N LEU A 153 -9.76 2.29 -16.88
CA LEU A 153 -9.32 1.22 -15.97
C LEU A 153 -8.46 0.13 -16.62
N LYS A 154 -8.20 0.18 -17.94
CA LYS A 154 -7.61 -0.95 -18.67
C LYS A 154 -6.32 -1.47 -18.05
N GLU A 155 -5.42 -0.58 -17.64
CA GLU A 155 -4.11 -0.97 -17.09
C GLU A 155 -4.17 -1.45 -15.64
N SER A 156 -5.17 -1.01 -14.88
CA SER A 156 -5.35 -1.35 -13.46
C SER A 156 -6.20 -2.60 -13.23
N ARG A 157 -6.87 -3.14 -14.26
CA ARG A 157 -7.68 -4.38 -14.21
C ARG A 157 -6.86 -5.69 -14.11
N LYS A 158 -5.73 -5.68 -13.42
CA LYS A 158 -4.96 -6.90 -13.13
C LYS A 158 -5.45 -7.50 -11.81
N LEU A 159 -5.46 -8.83 -11.71
CA LEU A 159 -5.86 -9.52 -10.47
C LEU A 159 -4.79 -9.46 -9.37
N GLY A 160 -3.54 -9.16 -9.74
CA GLY A 160 -2.41 -9.25 -8.83
C GLY A 160 -2.08 -10.70 -8.44
N HIS A 161 -1.01 -10.89 -7.68
CA HIS A 161 -0.61 -12.18 -7.13
C HIS A 161 -0.95 -12.25 -5.64
N TRP A 162 -1.91 -13.06 -5.22
CA TRP A 162 -2.23 -13.25 -3.81
C TRP A 162 -1.73 -14.61 -3.35
N SER A 163 -0.72 -14.60 -2.50
CA SER A 163 -0.25 -15.80 -1.81
C SER A 163 -0.52 -15.66 -0.32
N TRP A 164 -1.08 -16.71 0.28
CA TRP A 164 -1.25 -16.78 1.73
C TRP A 164 0.06 -16.54 2.48
N ASN A 165 1.16 -17.11 1.98
CA ASN A 165 2.49 -16.92 2.56
C ASN A 165 2.97 -15.46 2.48
N ASP A 166 2.66 -14.75 1.38
CA ASP A 166 3.01 -13.33 1.23
C ASP A 166 2.19 -12.45 2.17
N ILE A 167 0.88 -12.71 2.28
CA ILE A 167 -0.01 -12.04 3.24
C ILE A 167 0.50 -12.25 4.66
N LEU A 168 0.84 -13.50 5.01
CA LEU A 168 1.32 -13.86 6.35
C LEU A 168 2.61 -13.13 6.72
N VAL A 169 3.63 -13.15 5.85
CA VAL A 169 4.91 -12.43 6.07
C VAL A 169 4.66 -10.94 6.26
N THR A 170 3.77 -10.37 5.45
CA THR A 170 3.40 -8.96 5.50
C THR A 170 2.75 -8.59 6.84
N ILE A 171 1.78 -9.39 7.30
CA ILE A 171 1.11 -9.20 8.59
C ILE A 171 2.09 -9.39 9.75
N ILE A 172 2.97 -10.40 9.68
CA ILE A 172 4.01 -10.62 10.69
C ILE A 172 4.86 -9.38 10.87
N GLY A 173 5.37 -8.80 9.77
CA GLY A 173 6.18 -7.59 9.88
C GLY A 173 5.40 -6.40 10.43
N GLN A 174 4.10 -6.32 10.15
CA GLN A 174 3.29 -5.23 10.69
C GLN A 174 2.87 -5.40 12.14
N ILE A 175 2.72 -6.63 12.62
CA ILE A 175 2.60 -6.93 14.06
C ILE A 175 3.91 -6.62 14.77
N ASN A 176 5.06 -6.88 14.13
CA ASN A 176 6.35 -6.49 14.68
C ASN A 176 6.45 -4.96 14.83
N ARG A 177 6.16 -4.20 13.77
CA ARG A 177 6.22 -2.73 13.76
C ARG A 177 5.21 -2.04 14.69
N GLN A 178 3.92 -2.28 14.48
CA GLN A 178 2.84 -1.51 15.11
C GLN A 178 2.27 -2.15 16.38
N GLY A 179 2.61 -3.42 16.62
CA GLY A 179 2.06 -4.22 17.72
C GLY A 179 0.67 -4.80 17.41
N VAL A 180 0.29 -5.79 18.22
CA VAL A 180 -0.96 -6.54 18.03
C VAL A 180 -2.19 -5.65 18.16
N LEU A 181 -2.27 -4.82 19.20
CA LEU A 181 -3.50 -4.08 19.52
C LEU A 181 -3.81 -2.99 18.49
N LYS A 182 -2.80 -2.21 18.07
CA LYS A 182 -2.96 -1.17 17.03
C LYS A 182 -3.42 -1.83 15.73
N LEU A 183 -2.76 -2.90 15.30
CA LEU A 183 -3.17 -3.60 14.08
C LEU A 183 -4.56 -4.24 14.23
N LEU A 184 -4.90 -4.84 15.37
CA LEU A 184 -6.22 -5.44 15.61
C LEU A 184 -7.36 -4.44 15.45
N LEU A 185 -7.16 -3.20 15.92
CA LEU A 185 -8.16 -2.14 15.85
C LEU A 185 -8.40 -1.66 14.42
N HIS A 186 -7.38 -1.67 13.55
CA HIS A 186 -7.49 -1.13 12.19
C HIS A 186 -7.58 -2.20 11.09
N PHE A 187 -7.12 -3.42 11.33
CA PHE A 187 -7.08 -4.47 10.31
C PHE A 187 -8.48 -4.83 9.77
N PRO A 188 -9.56 -4.91 10.58
CA PRO A 188 -10.89 -5.18 10.03
C PRO A 188 -11.34 -4.14 8.97
N CYS A 189 -10.86 -2.89 9.04
CA CYS A 189 -11.12 -1.88 8.00
C CYS A 189 -10.68 -2.36 6.62
N VAL A 190 -9.56 -3.08 6.50
CA VAL A 190 -9.04 -3.53 5.20
C VAL A 190 -10.00 -4.48 4.51
N CYS A 191 -10.66 -5.35 5.28
CA CYS A 191 -11.56 -6.39 4.75
C CYS A 191 -12.99 -5.90 4.57
N ILE A 192 -13.43 -4.94 5.39
CA ILE A 192 -14.85 -4.58 5.53
C ILE A 192 -15.13 -3.20 4.96
N VAL A 193 -14.32 -2.19 5.32
CA VAL A 193 -14.60 -0.79 4.99
C VAL A 193 -13.98 -0.40 3.65
N VAL A 194 -12.70 -0.72 3.46
CA VAL A 194 -11.91 -0.32 2.27
C VAL A 194 -12.56 -0.77 0.95
N PRO A 195 -13.04 -2.02 0.80
CA PRO A 195 -13.68 -2.46 -0.44
C PRO A 195 -14.93 -1.63 -0.77
N ILE A 196 -15.74 -1.30 0.24
CA ILE A 196 -16.95 -0.49 0.07
C ILE A 196 -16.57 0.93 -0.34
N LEU A 197 -15.62 1.57 0.36
CA LEU A 197 -15.18 2.91 -0.02
C LEU A 197 -14.63 2.96 -1.44
N LYS A 198 -13.82 1.96 -1.82
CA LYS A 198 -13.26 1.84 -3.17
C LYS A 198 -14.36 1.75 -4.22
N TYR A 199 -15.23 0.75 -4.11
CA TYR A 199 -16.20 0.43 -5.16
C TYR A 199 -17.50 1.22 -5.09
N VAL A 200 -17.78 1.94 -4.00
CA VAL A 200 -18.90 2.88 -3.91
C VAL A 200 -18.48 4.28 -4.28
N PHE A 201 -17.35 4.80 -3.77
CA PHE A 201 -17.01 6.23 -3.89
C PHE A 201 -15.83 6.56 -4.78
N VAL A 202 -14.85 5.66 -4.91
CA VAL A 202 -13.58 6.00 -5.60
C VAL A 202 -13.65 5.65 -7.07
N VAL A 203 -14.00 4.40 -7.41
CA VAL A 203 -13.75 3.84 -8.75
C VAL A 203 -14.95 3.08 -9.34
N ASN A 204 -16.17 3.44 -8.95
CA ASN A 204 -17.37 2.81 -9.50
C ASN A 204 -17.64 3.28 -10.95
N PRO A 205 -17.50 2.41 -11.97
CA PRO A 205 -17.67 2.81 -13.37
C PRO A 205 -19.13 3.02 -13.78
N LEU A 206 -20.10 2.65 -12.93
CA LEU A 206 -21.53 2.79 -13.19
C LEU A 206 -22.11 4.05 -12.52
N LEU A 207 -21.56 4.45 -11.36
CA LEU A 207 -21.98 5.66 -10.65
C LEU A 207 -21.31 6.93 -11.17
N TYR A 208 -20.05 6.86 -11.58
CA TYR A 208 -19.25 8.05 -11.88
C TYR A 208 -18.68 8.07 -13.29
N LYS A 209 -18.29 9.26 -13.75
CA LYS A 209 -17.36 9.41 -14.88
C LYS A 209 -15.94 9.36 -14.34
N LEU A 210 -15.19 8.32 -14.69
CA LEU A 210 -13.85 8.07 -14.18
C LEU A 210 -12.81 8.83 -15.01
N SER A 211 -11.77 9.32 -14.34
CA SER A 211 -10.59 9.91 -14.98
C SER A 211 -9.34 9.67 -14.15
N GLU A 212 -8.18 9.67 -14.81
CA GLU A 212 -6.89 9.70 -14.11
C GLU A 212 -6.68 11.10 -13.53
N LYS A 213 -6.27 11.14 -12.26
CA LYS A 213 -5.85 12.32 -11.52
C LYS A 213 -4.41 12.10 -11.09
N PHE A 214 -3.60 13.13 -11.23
CA PHE A 214 -2.19 13.15 -10.86
C PHE A 214 -1.99 14.10 -9.69
N THR A 215 -1.15 13.70 -8.74
CA THR A 215 -0.59 14.57 -7.72
C THR A 215 0.86 14.16 -7.47
N ASN A 216 1.67 15.10 -7.03
CA ASN A 216 3.07 14.85 -6.73
C ASN A 216 3.47 15.52 -5.44
N GLN A 217 4.41 14.90 -4.73
CA GLN A 217 4.87 15.31 -3.41
C GLN A 217 6.37 15.14 -3.33
N TRP A 218 6.98 15.95 -2.48
CA TRP A 218 8.41 16.06 -2.36
C TRP A 218 8.79 16.26 -0.91
N THR A 219 9.82 15.57 -0.44
CA THR A 219 10.49 15.94 0.80
C THR A 219 11.35 17.19 0.57
N ALA A 220 11.77 17.83 1.67
CA ALA A 220 12.93 18.69 1.62
C ALA A 220 14.18 17.90 1.18
N SER A 221 15.21 18.61 0.73
CA SER A 221 16.52 18.01 0.45
C SER A 221 17.05 17.36 1.72
N ILE A 222 17.43 16.09 1.63
CA ILE A 222 18.02 15.34 2.75
C ILE A 222 19.54 15.48 2.62
N PRO A 223 20.27 15.99 3.63
CA PRO A 223 21.71 16.24 3.60
C PRO A 223 22.54 14.95 3.73
N LEU A 224 22.16 13.92 2.97
CA LEU A 224 22.82 12.63 2.91
C LEU A 224 23.13 12.28 1.46
N ASN A 225 24.07 11.34 1.29
CA ASN A 225 24.31 10.78 -0.02
C ASN A 225 23.13 9.88 -0.44
N ASP A 226 22.91 9.79 -1.75
CA ASP A 226 21.85 8.97 -2.36
C ASP A 226 21.80 7.53 -1.84
N ALA A 227 22.97 6.90 -1.66
CA ALA A 227 23.07 5.49 -1.31
C ALA A 227 22.55 5.25 0.10
N THR A 228 22.90 6.12 1.05
CA THR A 228 22.38 6.14 2.41
C THR A 228 20.86 6.29 2.36
N ILE A 229 20.34 7.37 1.75
CA ILE A 229 18.88 7.64 1.68
C ILE A 229 18.09 6.43 1.18
N VAL A 230 18.55 5.83 0.07
CA VAL A 230 17.87 4.65 -0.51
C VAL A 230 17.96 3.44 0.42
N SER A 231 19.11 3.20 1.04
CA SER A 231 19.29 2.06 1.94
C SER A 231 18.45 2.18 3.21
N SER A 232 18.35 3.38 3.77
CA SER A 232 17.53 3.70 4.94
C SER A 232 16.06 3.43 4.64
N LEU A 233 15.54 4.03 3.57
CA LEU A 233 14.14 3.88 3.17
C LEU A 233 13.78 2.42 2.86
N ILE A 234 14.68 1.66 2.24
CA ILE A 234 14.47 0.23 2.01
C ILE A 234 14.47 -0.53 3.34
N LYS A 235 15.31 -0.16 4.30
CA LYS A 235 15.34 -0.80 5.62
C LYS A 235 14.00 -0.64 6.32
N SER A 236 13.58 0.60 6.59
CA SER A 236 12.38 0.91 7.39
C SER A 236 11.10 0.33 6.79
N VAL A 237 11.04 0.23 5.46
CA VAL A 237 9.82 -0.25 4.77
C VAL A 237 9.85 -1.74 4.44
N SER A 238 11.01 -2.39 4.25
CA SER A 238 11.06 -3.74 3.67
C SER A 238 11.54 -4.86 4.56
N TRP A 239 12.16 -4.55 5.70
CA TRP A 239 12.60 -5.58 6.64
C TRP A 239 11.38 -6.23 7.29
N THR A 240 11.46 -7.53 7.59
CA THR A 240 10.29 -8.21 8.17
C THR A 240 10.27 -8.07 9.69
N ILE A 241 11.43 -8.22 10.34
CA ILE A 241 11.60 -8.05 11.78
C ILE A 241 12.63 -6.94 11.99
N GLU A 242 12.20 -5.83 12.57
CA GLU A 242 13.09 -4.71 12.88
C GLU A 242 13.83 -4.94 14.20
N ASP A 243 14.93 -4.21 14.40
CA ASP A 243 15.56 -4.05 15.71
C ASP A 243 14.70 -3.20 16.64
N ASP A 244 14.97 -3.27 17.95
CA ASP A 244 14.10 -2.63 18.95
C ASP A 244 14.07 -1.10 18.85
N ALA A 245 15.16 -0.46 18.43
CA ALA A 245 15.24 0.99 18.25
C ALA A 245 14.39 1.43 17.05
N THR A 246 14.68 0.87 15.87
CA THR A 246 13.92 1.13 14.64
C THR A 246 12.42 0.84 14.81
N ARG A 247 12.08 -0.24 15.55
CA ARG A 247 10.67 -0.56 15.85
C ARG A 247 10.02 0.48 16.75
N PHE A 248 10.74 1.02 17.72
CA PHE A 248 10.20 2.01 18.65
C PHE A 248 9.82 3.28 17.89
N ASP A 249 10.68 3.73 16.97
CA ASP A 249 10.44 4.91 16.14
C ASP A 249 9.22 4.68 15.23
N ILE A 250 9.24 3.62 14.40
CA ILE A 250 8.14 3.29 13.46
C ILE A 250 6.78 3.15 14.15
N ARG A 251 6.74 2.74 15.43
CA ARG A 251 5.50 2.52 16.15
C ARG A 251 4.70 3.81 16.36
N ASP A 252 5.41 4.92 16.51
CA ASP A 252 4.84 6.24 16.77
C ASP A 252 4.50 6.99 15.48
N ASP A 253 4.99 6.52 14.31
CA ASP A 253 4.63 7.06 13.00
C ASP A 253 3.11 7.05 12.74
N ASP A 254 2.65 8.12 12.09
CA ASP A 254 1.30 8.24 11.54
C ASP A 254 1.09 7.34 10.30
N PHE A 255 2.18 6.92 9.66
CA PHE A 255 2.19 6.04 8.49
C PHE A 255 3.29 4.99 8.62
N SER A 256 2.91 3.72 8.54
CA SER A 256 3.86 2.62 8.53
C SER A 256 3.55 1.67 7.38
N ALA A 257 4.56 1.37 6.58
CA ALA A 257 4.46 0.42 5.47
C ALA A 257 5.36 -0.79 5.70
N ASN A 258 4.89 -1.96 5.25
CA ASN A 258 5.71 -3.14 5.07
C ASN A 258 5.60 -3.60 3.62
N TYR A 259 6.67 -3.43 2.86
CA TYR A 259 6.85 -3.93 1.49
C TYR A 259 7.97 -4.96 1.51
N PRO A 260 7.67 -6.23 1.86
CA PRO A 260 8.69 -7.25 2.04
C PRO A 260 9.59 -7.39 0.81
N PHE A 261 10.81 -7.87 1.00
CA PHE A 261 11.60 -8.29 -0.15
C PHE A 261 10.95 -9.48 -0.88
N PRO A 262 11.17 -9.60 -2.20
CA PRO A 262 10.82 -10.84 -2.90
C PRO A 262 11.54 -12.05 -2.28
N PRO A 263 11.03 -13.28 -2.49
CA PRO A 263 11.75 -14.48 -2.10
C PRO A 263 13.14 -14.51 -2.74
N ALA A 264 14.16 -15.02 -2.03
CA ALA A 264 15.57 -14.95 -2.45
C ALA A 264 15.83 -15.47 -3.87
N ASN A 265 15.07 -16.48 -4.32
CA ASN A 265 15.19 -17.05 -5.66
C ASN A 265 14.79 -16.07 -6.79
N PHE A 266 14.19 -14.92 -6.45
CA PHE A 266 13.69 -13.91 -7.38
C PHE A 266 14.32 -12.53 -7.15
N ASP A 267 15.43 -12.44 -6.43
CA ASP A 267 16.10 -11.15 -6.11
C ASP A 267 16.51 -10.33 -7.33
N HIS A 268 16.66 -10.99 -8.47
CA HIS A 268 17.10 -10.36 -9.71
C HIS A 268 15.95 -9.85 -10.59
N GLU A 269 14.69 -10.17 -10.27
CA GLU A 269 13.54 -9.82 -11.10
C GLU A 269 12.56 -8.88 -10.38
N PRO A 270 12.16 -7.76 -11.00
CA PRO A 270 11.18 -6.87 -10.41
C PRO A 270 9.80 -7.55 -10.42
N ARG A 271 9.40 -8.10 -9.28
CA ARG A 271 8.13 -8.81 -9.11
C ARG A 271 7.25 -8.09 -8.09
N PRO A 272 5.93 -7.98 -8.34
CA PRO A 272 5.00 -7.50 -7.34
C PRO A 272 4.91 -8.49 -6.17
N VAL A 273 5.09 -7.98 -4.96
CA VAL A 273 4.86 -8.69 -3.70
C VAL A 273 3.70 -8.03 -2.96
N VAL A 274 3.01 -8.81 -2.12
CA VAL A 274 1.98 -8.26 -1.24
C VAL A 274 2.67 -7.41 -0.18
N GLY A 275 2.17 -6.19 0.04
CA GLY A 275 2.58 -5.30 1.11
C GLY A 275 1.38 -4.82 1.90
N ILE A 276 1.62 -4.13 3.00
CA ILE A 276 0.58 -3.51 3.84
C ILE A 276 0.99 -2.09 4.19
N GLN A 277 0.01 -1.20 4.24
CA GLN A 277 0.15 0.18 4.71
C GLN A 277 -0.82 0.37 5.87
N VAL A 278 -0.32 0.89 6.98
CA VAL A 278 -1.09 1.24 8.17
C VAL A 278 -1.03 2.75 8.32
N MET A 279 -2.19 3.38 8.20
CA MET A 279 -2.44 4.79 8.50
C MET A 279 -3.68 4.85 9.39
N SER A 280 -4.55 5.87 9.25
CA SER A 280 -5.91 5.83 9.82
C SER A 280 -6.77 4.67 9.30
N ILE A 281 -6.40 4.13 8.13
CA ILE A 281 -6.95 2.92 7.51
C ILE A 281 -5.82 1.96 7.16
N VAL A 282 -6.12 0.66 7.10
CA VAL A 282 -5.17 -0.37 6.65
C VAL A 282 -5.47 -0.73 5.20
N ASN A 283 -4.43 -0.80 4.37
CA ASN A 283 -4.54 -1.23 2.98
C ASN A 283 -3.56 -2.36 2.68
N PHE A 284 -4.00 -3.39 1.96
CA PHE A 284 -3.07 -4.30 1.29
C PHE A 284 -2.68 -3.73 -0.06
N THR A 285 -1.38 -3.67 -0.31
CA THR A 285 -0.79 -3.15 -1.54
C THR A 285 -0.13 -4.27 -2.34
N TYR A 286 0.13 -3.96 -3.60
CA TYR A 286 1.23 -4.57 -4.32
C TYR A 286 2.38 -3.59 -4.31
N SER A 287 3.57 -4.07 -3.98
CA SER A 287 4.80 -3.29 -4.06
C SER A 287 5.79 -4.01 -4.97
N ILE A 288 6.54 -3.23 -5.72
CA ILE A 288 7.62 -3.68 -6.59
C ILE A 288 8.85 -2.90 -6.15
N HIS A 289 9.88 -3.63 -5.71
CA HIS A 289 11.21 -3.07 -5.50
C HIS A 289 11.80 -2.72 -6.85
N ASN A 290 11.95 -1.44 -7.16
CA ASN A 290 12.36 -0.97 -8.49
C ASN A 290 13.88 -0.87 -8.63
N ILE A 291 14.57 -1.94 -8.26
CA ILE A 291 16.03 -2.05 -8.21
C ILE A 291 16.68 -1.72 -9.57
N HIS A 292 15.97 -2.03 -10.65
CA HIS A 292 16.45 -1.87 -12.03
C HIS A 292 15.96 -0.60 -12.73
N ASN A 293 15.24 0.28 -12.04
CA ASN A 293 14.62 1.49 -12.63
C ASN A 293 13.74 1.19 -13.86
N VAL A 294 13.06 0.05 -13.86
CA VAL A 294 12.24 -0.36 -15.00
C VAL A 294 10.86 0.29 -14.88
N ASN A 295 10.40 0.91 -15.96
CA ASN A 295 9.07 1.52 -16.07
C ASN A 295 8.79 2.62 -15.01
N VAL A 296 9.76 3.46 -14.68
CA VAL A 296 9.53 4.70 -13.91
C VAL A 296 8.79 5.70 -14.79
N ARG A 297 7.61 6.16 -14.36
CA ARG A 297 6.79 7.13 -15.10
C ARG A 297 7.11 8.57 -14.72
N SER A 298 7.68 8.83 -13.54
CA SER A 298 8.19 10.18 -13.22
C SER A 298 9.32 10.59 -14.18
N THR A 299 9.17 11.75 -14.80
CA THR A 299 10.14 12.32 -15.76
C THR A 299 11.28 13.09 -15.09
N THR A 300 11.15 13.38 -13.79
CA THR A 300 12.10 14.11 -12.95
C THR A 300 12.92 13.18 -12.07
N ALA A 301 12.49 11.93 -11.87
CA ALA A 301 13.15 10.93 -11.05
C ALA A 301 14.62 10.71 -11.46
N LYS A 302 15.55 10.93 -10.54
CA LYS A 302 16.94 10.48 -10.68
C LYS A 302 17.01 8.95 -10.60
N ARG A 303 16.18 8.34 -9.77
CA ARG A 303 16.14 6.89 -9.53
C ARG A 303 14.78 6.47 -8.96
N GLY A 304 14.21 5.38 -9.45
CA GLY A 304 13.05 4.74 -8.84
C GLY A 304 13.46 3.81 -7.69
N ILE A 305 12.70 3.83 -6.59
CA ILE A 305 12.94 2.99 -5.42
C ILE A 305 11.82 1.96 -5.29
N PHE A 306 10.58 2.43 -5.19
CA PHE A 306 9.40 1.57 -5.12
C PHE A 306 8.40 1.94 -6.19
N ARG A 307 7.65 0.93 -6.64
CA ARG A 307 6.43 1.13 -7.41
C ARG A 307 5.30 0.35 -6.76
N VAL A 308 4.19 1.01 -6.49
CA VAL A 308 3.03 0.45 -5.82
C VAL A 308 1.85 0.45 -6.80
N PRO A 309 1.65 -0.62 -7.59
CA PRO A 309 0.48 -0.72 -8.44
C PRO A 309 -0.80 -0.92 -7.61
N LEU A 310 -1.80 -0.08 -7.89
CA LEU A 310 -3.06 -0.04 -7.18
C LEU A 310 -4.14 -0.65 -8.08
N TYR A 311 -4.23 -1.97 -8.10
CA TYR A 311 -5.13 -2.66 -9.01
C TYR A 311 -6.61 -2.42 -8.71
N PHE A 312 -7.41 -2.34 -9.75
CA PHE A 312 -8.87 -2.26 -9.66
C PHE A 312 -9.43 -3.48 -8.96
N TYR A 313 -8.96 -4.69 -9.30
CA TYR A 313 -9.43 -5.94 -8.69
C TYR A 313 -8.80 -6.27 -7.34
N ASN A 314 -7.94 -5.40 -6.78
CA ASN A 314 -7.55 -5.50 -5.37
C ASN A 314 -8.61 -4.77 -4.52
N PRO A 315 -9.55 -5.48 -3.86
CA PRO A 315 -10.57 -4.82 -3.04
C PRO A 315 -9.98 -4.17 -1.79
N PHE A 316 -8.79 -4.59 -1.37
CA PHE A 316 -8.16 -4.27 -0.09
C PHE A 316 -7.27 -3.02 -0.14
N HIS A 317 -7.37 -2.23 -1.22
CA HIS A 317 -6.73 -0.94 -1.34
C HIS A 317 -7.72 0.12 -1.82
N ILE A 318 -7.89 1.20 -1.08
CA ILE A 318 -8.94 2.20 -1.35
C ILE A 318 -8.78 2.88 -2.72
N MET A 319 -7.55 3.12 -3.16
CA MET A 319 -7.23 3.74 -4.45
C MET A 319 -7.09 2.72 -5.59
N THR A 320 -7.17 3.22 -6.83
CA THR A 320 -6.88 2.48 -8.07
C THR A 320 -5.96 3.32 -8.95
N GLY A 321 -4.98 2.73 -9.65
CA GLY A 321 -3.95 3.45 -10.40
C GLY A 321 -2.55 2.91 -10.08
N TYR A 322 -1.58 3.80 -9.86
CA TYR A 322 -0.28 3.42 -9.31
C TYR A 322 0.43 4.61 -8.66
N VAL A 323 1.42 4.28 -7.84
CA VAL A 323 2.23 5.22 -7.08
C VAL A 323 3.70 4.84 -7.20
N GLU A 324 4.60 5.81 -7.15
CA GLU A 324 6.04 5.60 -7.14
C GLU A 324 6.67 6.24 -5.89
N VAL A 325 7.84 5.74 -5.50
CA VAL A 325 8.75 6.43 -4.60
C VAL A 325 10.08 6.56 -5.33
N ASN A 326 10.52 7.78 -5.58
CA ASN A 326 11.72 8.05 -6.37
C ASN A 326 12.70 8.95 -5.60
N LEU A 327 13.99 8.83 -5.90
CA LEU A 327 15.02 9.77 -5.49
C LEU A 327 15.20 10.84 -6.57
N GLN A 328 15.51 12.06 -6.14
CA GLN A 328 15.76 13.22 -7.01
C GLN A 328 17.21 13.67 -7.01
N HIS A 329 17.56 14.53 -7.98
CA HIS A 329 18.89 15.12 -8.12
C HIS A 329 19.33 15.96 -6.91
N GLN A 330 18.39 16.53 -6.15
CA GLN A 330 18.67 17.32 -4.94
C GLN A 330 18.54 16.49 -3.65
N SER A 331 18.81 15.18 -3.69
CA SER A 331 18.69 14.28 -2.53
C SER A 331 17.33 14.38 -1.81
N ALA A 332 16.26 14.65 -2.58
CA ALA A 332 14.88 14.67 -2.09
C ALA A 332 14.14 13.40 -2.54
N LEU A 333 13.17 12.96 -1.76
CA LEU A 333 12.27 11.88 -2.13
C LEU A 333 11.05 12.47 -2.83
N GLU A 334 10.68 11.84 -3.95
CA GLU A 334 9.46 12.07 -4.70
C GLU A 334 8.44 11.00 -4.39
N HIS A 335 7.18 11.38 -4.32
CA HIS A 335 6.08 10.44 -4.22
C HIS A 335 4.94 10.82 -5.20
N PRO A 336 5.08 10.51 -6.49
CA PRO A 336 4.06 10.81 -7.48
C PRO A 336 2.99 9.72 -7.50
N MET A 337 1.75 10.15 -7.60
CA MET A 337 0.58 9.28 -7.61
C MET A 337 -0.26 9.57 -8.86
N TRP A 338 -0.67 8.52 -9.57
CA TRP A 338 -1.61 8.61 -10.68
C TRP A 338 -2.79 7.68 -10.39
N CYS A 339 -3.82 8.24 -9.77
CA CYS A 339 -4.99 7.49 -9.34
C CYS A 339 -6.18 7.75 -10.24
N ILE A 340 -6.96 6.70 -10.49
CA ILE A 340 -8.23 6.77 -11.20
C ILE A 340 -9.33 6.98 -10.18
N THR A 341 -10.09 8.06 -10.33
CA THR A 341 -11.26 8.34 -9.48
C THR A 341 -12.40 8.95 -10.28
N GLY A 342 -13.62 8.85 -9.74
CA GLY A 342 -14.79 9.51 -10.27
C GLY A 342 -14.71 11.03 -10.17
N ASN A 343 -15.46 11.73 -11.01
CA ASN A 343 -15.67 13.17 -10.88
C ASN A 343 -16.72 13.47 -9.79
N ASN A 344 -16.46 13.03 -8.56
CA ASN A 344 -17.33 13.17 -7.40
C ASN A 344 -16.55 13.66 -6.18
N HIS A 345 -17.23 14.23 -5.18
CA HIS A 345 -16.56 14.87 -4.04
C HIS A 345 -15.79 13.86 -3.20
N LEU A 346 -16.44 12.77 -2.77
CA LEU A 346 -15.88 11.85 -1.79
C LEU A 346 -14.66 11.09 -2.33
N GLY A 347 -14.71 10.63 -3.58
CA GLY A 347 -13.58 9.95 -4.23
C GLY A 347 -12.33 10.83 -4.32
N ASN A 348 -12.49 12.08 -4.77
CA ASN A 348 -11.39 13.04 -4.83
C ASN A 348 -10.93 13.48 -3.42
N GLN A 349 -11.83 13.54 -2.44
CA GLN A 349 -11.46 13.88 -1.06
C GLN A 349 -10.63 12.75 -0.41
N PHE A 350 -10.95 11.48 -0.64
CA PHE A 350 -10.09 10.37 -0.21
C PHE A 350 -8.70 10.51 -0.82
N TYR A 351 -8.61 10.82 -2.11
CA TYR A 351 -7.32 11.00 -2.78
C TYR A 351 -6.56 12.19 -2.22
N LYS A 352 -7.23 13.32 -2.00
CA LYS A 352 -6.63 14.50 -1.36
C LYS A 352 -6.14 14.19 0.05
N ASN A 353 -6.89 13.43 0.85
CA ASN A 353 -6.49 13.05 2.20
C ASN A 353 -5.28 12.11 2.19
N ALA A 354 -5.24 11.12 1.30
CA ALA A 354 -4.05 10.31 1.10
C ALA A 354 -2.85 11.18 0.72
N ASN A 355 -3.06 12.17 -0.15
CA ASN A 355 -2.03 13.12 -0.55
C ASN A 355 -1.54 14.01 0.62
N LEU A 356 -2.44 14.46 1.47
CA LEU A 356 -2.12 15.28 2.65
C LEU A 356 -1.38 14.48 3.72
N LEU A 357 -1.68 13.19 3.88
CA LEU A 357 -0.98 12.32 4.82
C LEU A 357 0.52 12.30 4.51
N PHE A 358 0.89 12.18 3.24
CA PHE A 358 2.29 12.24 2.85
C PHE A 358 2.92 13.62 3.07
N TRP A 359 2.18 14.72 2.93
CA TRP A 359 2.71 16.04 3.30
C TRP A 359 2.97 16.17 4.81
N LYS A 360 2.21 15.45 5.64
CA LYS A 360 2.45 15.35 7.08
C LYS A 360 3.66 14.47 7.40
N TYR A 361 3.82 13.37 6.68
CA TYR A 361 4.88 12.37 6.89
C TYR A 361 6.23 12.74 6.23
N ALA A 362 6.22 13.50 5.14
CA ALA A 362 7.44 13.85 4.41
C ALA A 362 8.48 14.63 5.24
N PRO A 363 8.09 15.56 6.14
CA PRO A 363 9.01 16.18 7.09
C PRO A 363 9.56 15.20 8.14
N GLU A 364 8.73 14.26 8.61
CA GLU A 364 9.10 13.21 9.57
C GLU A 364 10.18 12.31 8.97
N VAL A 365 9.93 11.73 7.80
CA VAL A 365 10.93 10.94 7.04
C VAL A 365 12.22 11.72 6.81
N ALA A 366 12.13 13.00 6.43
CA ALA A 366 13.32 13.82 6.20
C ALA A 366 14.10 14.09 7.50
N SER A 367 13.41 14.27 8.62
CA SER A 367 13.98 14.46 9.96
C SER A 367 14.62 13.18 10.47
N ASP A 368 13.91 12.05 10.36
CA ASP A 368 14.39 10.75 10.83
C ASP A 368 15.63 10.35 10.04
N LEU A 369 15.60 10.52 8.71
CA LEU A 369 16.77 10.29 7.88
C LEU A 369 17.95 11.18 8.28
N GLN A 370 17.70 12.45 8.65
CA GLN A 370 18.76 13.36 9.09
C GLN A 370 19.40 12.97 10.43
N ASN A 371 18.58 12.55 11.40
CA ASN A 371 19.02 12.30 12.75
C ASN A 371 19.54 10.88 12.93
N GLU A 372 18.87 9.90 12.33
CA GLU A 372 19.17 8.47 12.47
C GLU A 372 19.13 7.75 11.11
N PRO A 373 20.07 8.04 10.20
CA PRO A 373 20.05 7.51 8.83
C PRO A 373 20.03 5.98 8.71
N LEU A 374 20.29 5.21 9.76
CA LEU A 374 20.21 3.74 9.72
C LEU A 374 18.99 3.18 10.47
N ASN A 375 18.21 4.00 11.16
CA ASN A 375 16.98 3.61 11.87
C ASN A 375 15.72 4.36 11.37
N ALA A 376 15.92 5.37 10.52
CA ALA A 376 14.90 6.16 9.84
C ALA A 376 14.02 5.37 8.88
#